data_AF-A0A445B0H7-F1
#
_entry.id   AF-A0A445B0H7-F1
#
_cell.length_a   1.000
_cell.length_b   1.000
_cell.length_c   1.000
_cell.angle_alpha   90.00
_cell.angle_beta   90.00
_cell.angle_gamma   90.00
#
_symmetry.space_group_name_H-M   'P 1'
#
loop_
_entity.id
_entity.type
_entity.pdbx_description
1 polymer ?
#
loop_
_entity_poly.entity_id
_entity_poly.type
_entity_poly.pdbx_seq_one_letter_code
_entity_poly.pdbx_strand_id
1 'polypeptide(L)'
;MMLLQFVIHLTQLIFDSFPAVHSIDNELEDSSQMQGVVRTALGLCSSVYLLISFFGYLLFGEGTLDDVLANFDTDLGIPFSTVLNDAVRLSYAAHLMLVFPVVFYPLRLNIDGLLFPSSRPLVLDNFRFATVTVGLIGVIFLGANFIPSIWDAFQFTGATAAVCLGFIFPAAITLRDRYNIATKTDKILSVLMIVLAVFSNIVAIYSDAYALIKQNKGSRA
;
A
#
# COMPACT_ATOMS: atom_id res chain seq x y z
N MET A 1 -20.17 2.86 4.75
CA MET A 1 -19.11 2.68 3.74
C MET A 1 -17.77 3.23 4.25
N MET A 2 -17.72 4.49 4.72
CA MET A 2 -16.53 5.14 5.27
C MET A 2 -15.82 4.38 6.41
N LEU A 3 -16.59 3.79 7.35
CA LEU A 3 -16.02 3.00 8.46
C LEU A 3 -15.35 1.69 8.00
N LEU A 4 -15.87 1.07 6.92
CA LEU A 4 -15.30 -0.14 6.33
C LEU A 4 -14.04 0.21 5.52
N GLN A 5 -14.07 1.32 4.79
CA GLN A 5 -12.91 1.91 4.09
C GLN A 5 -11.79 2.23 5.08
N PHE A 6 -12.14 2.80 6.24
CA PHE A 6 -11.21 3.11 7.33
C PHE A 6 -10.59 1.84 7.92
N VAL A 7 -11.37 0.78 8.18
CA VAL A 7 -10.84 -0.50 8.66
C VAL A 7 -9.90 -1.13 7.63
N ILE A 8 -10.21 -1.04 6.33
CA ILE A 8 -9.35 -1.53 5.25
C ILE A 8 -8.06 -0.70 5.13
N HIS A 9 -8.14 0.62 5.29
CA HIS A 9 -6.95 1.48 5.31
C HIS A 9 -6.07 1.22 6.54
N LEU A 10 -6.69 0.96 7.69
CA LEU A 10 -5.96 0.69 8.93
C LEU A 10 -5.27 -0.67 8.88
N THR A 11 -5.90 -1.69 8.29
CA THR A 11 -5.22 -2.96 8.01
C THR A 11 -4.14 -2.78 6.96
N GLN A 12 -4.38 -2.11 5.84
CA GLN A 12 -3.33 -1.82 4.84
C GLN A 12 -2.13 -1.09 5.45
N LEU A 13 -2.35 -0.12 6.32
CA LEU A 13 -1.27 0.63 6.94
C LEU A 13 -0.40 -0.22 7.88
N ILE A 14 -1.02 -1.17 8.58
CA ILE A 14 -0.29 -2.17 9.38
C ILE A 14 0.58 -3.05 8.47
N PHE A 15 0.08 -3.41 7.29
CA PHE A 15 0.83 -4.21 6.32
C PHE A 15 1.95 -3.42 5.63
N ASP A 16 1.72 -2.18 5.23
CA ASP A 16 2.74 -1.33 4.61
C ASP A 16 3.91 -1.05 5.56
N SER A 17 3.64 -1.04 6.87
CA SER A 17 4.66 -0.88 7.91
C SER A 17 5.46 -2.16 8.16
N PHE A 18 4.95 -3.33 7.79
CA PHE A 18 5.55 -4.63 8.13
C PHE A 18 6.99 -4.84 7.61
N PRO A 19 7.34 -4.48 6.35
CA PRO A 19 8.71 -4.61 5.87
C PRO A 19 9.69 -3.69 6.59
N ALA A 20 9.21 -2.54 7.09
CA ALA A 20 10.04 -1.53 7.74
C ALA A 20 10.42 -1.91 9.17
N VAL A 21 9.63 -2.76 9.86
CA VAL A 21 9.88 -3.16 11.25
C VAL A 21 11.28 -3.74 11.44
N HIS A 22 11.74 -4.63 10.56
CA HIS A 22 13.07 -5.24 10.68
C HIS A 22 14.20 -4.24 10.46
N SER A 23 13.99 -3.23 9.60
CA SER A 23 14.99 -2.18 9.39
C SER A 23 15.07 -1.25 10.59
N ILE A 24 13.92 -0.89 11.17
CA ILE A 24 13.86 -0.05 12.38
C ILE A 24 14.46 -0.81 13.57
N ASP A 25 14.23 -2.12 13.69
CA ASP A 25 14.80 -2.94 14.78
C ASP A 25 16.33 -2.94 14.74
N ASN A 26 16.89 -3.06 13.54
CA ASN A 26 18.33 -3.03 13.32
C ASN A 26 18.98 -1.67 13.62
N GLU A 27 18.21 -0.58 13.56
CA GLU A 27 18.68 0.78 13.85
C GLU A 27 18.44 1.21 15.31
N LEU A 28 17.64 0.45 16.08
CA LEU A 28 17.40 0.72 17.49
C LEU A 28 18.58 0.22 18.34
N GLU A 29 19.01 1.06 19.29
CA GLU A 29 20.02 0.68 20.28
C GLU A 29 19.50 -0.40 21.25
N ASP A 30 18.18 -0.42 21.51
CA ASP A 30 17.49 -1.41 22.34
C ASP A 30 16.23 -1.94 21.63
N SER A 31 16.31 -3.19 21.17
CA SER A 31 15.20 -3.87 20.48
C SER A 31 13.99 -4.15 21.38
N SER A 32 14.14 -4.10 22.71
CA SER A 32 13.01 -4.25 23.63
C SER A 32 12.00 -3.09 23.52
N GLN A 33 12.44 -1.93 23.01
CA GLN A 33 11.59 -0.75 22.78
C GLN A 33 10.73 -0.86 21.52
N MET A 34 11.01 -1.82 20.63
CA MET A 34 10.33 -1.95 19.34
C MET A 34 8.81 -2.01 19.49
N GLN A 35 8.30 -2.76 20.48
CA GLN A 35 6.86 -2.86 20.71
C GLN A 35 6.24 -1.53 21.13
N GLY A 36 6.94 -0.73 21.94
CA GLY A 36 6.50 0.60 22.35
C GLY A 36 6.47 1.57 21.16
N VAL A 37 7.52 1.56 20.34
CA VAL A 37 7.63 2.38 19.13
C VAL A 37 6.50 2.06 18.15
N VAL A 38 6.28 0.78 17.84
CA VAL A 38 5.22 0.34 16.92
C VAL A 38 3.83 0.72 17.46
N ARG A 39 3.56 0.49 18.76
CA ARG A 39 2.26 0.85 19.36
C ARG A 39 2.00 2.35 19.32
N THR A 40 2.99 3.16 19.65
CA THR A 40 2.87 4.63 19.60
C THR A 40 2.69 5.12 18.17
N ALA A 41 3.48 4.61 17.22
CA ALA A 41 3.35 4.96 15.81
C ALA A 41 1.97 4.59 15.25
N LEU A 42 1.47 3.38 15.52
CA LEU A 42 0.14 2.95 15.11
C LEU A 42 -0.96 3.79 15.78
N GLY A 43 -0.81 4.13 17.06
CA GLY A 43 -1.75 4.98 17.78
C GLY A 43 -1.82 6.39 17.19
N LEU A 44 -0.66 7.00 16.95
CA LEU A 44 -0.58 8.31 16.30
C LEU A 44 -1.18 8.27 14.90
N CYS A 45 -0.80 7.29 14.09
CA CYS A 45 -1.32 7.13 12.75
C CYS A 45 -2.85 6.97 12.75
N SER A 46 -3.38 6.07 13.57
CA SER A 46 -4.82 5.85 13.72
C SER A 46 -5.54 7.13 14.12
N SER A 47 -4.97 7.91 15.05
CA SER A 47 -5.56 9.18 15.48
C SER A 47 -5.64 10.20 14.35
N VAL A 48 -4.60 10.31 13.53
CA VAL A 48 -4.56 11.21 12.37
C VAL A 48 -5.61 10.80 11.34
N TYR A 49 -5.71 9.50 11.01
CA TYR A 49 -6.75 9.02 10.09
C TYR A 49 -8.18 9.28 10.59
N LEU A 50 -8.42 9.11 11.90
CA LEU A 50 -9.73 9.41 12.49
C LEU A 50 -10.06 10.90 12.39
N LEU A 51 -9.09 11.77 12.68
CA LEU A 51 -9.27 13.22 12.57
C LEU A 51 -9.53 13.64 11.13
N ILE A 52 -8.75 13.15 10.17
CA ILE A 52 -8.94 13.42 8.74
C ILE A 52 -10.34 12.96 8.29
N SER A 53 -10.75 11.75 8.68
CA SER A 53 -12.05 11.20 8.30
C SER A 53 -13.21 12.00 8.92
N PHE A 54 -13.07 12.40 10.18
CA PHE A 54 -14.09 13.17 10.89
C PHE A 54 -14.26 14.56 10.28
N PHE A 55 -13.17 15.31 10.09
CA PHE A 55 -13.23 16.64 9.48
C PHE A 55 -13.60 16.60 8.00
N GLY A 56 -13.14 15.59 7.25
CA GLY A 56 -13.54 15.38 5.86
C GLY A 56 -15.05 15.19 5.73
N TYR A 57 -15.65 14.35 6.59
CA TYR A 57 -17.11 14.17 6.60
C TYR A 57 -17.85 15.44 7.06
N LEU A 58 -17.32 16.22 8.00
CA LEU A 58 -17.94 17.50 8.35
C LEU A 58 -17.90 18.52 7.21
N LEU A 59 -16.86 18.49 6.37
CA LEU A 59 -16.68 19.42 5.27
C LEU A 59 -17.53 19.05 4.04
N PHE A 60 -17.63 17.76 3.71
CA PHE A 60 -18.29 17.30 2.48
C PHE A 60 -19.59 16.52 2.72
N GLY A 61 -19.80 16.00 3.92
CA GLY A 61 -20.97 15.20 4.29
C GLY A 61 -21.18 14.02 3.35
N GLU A 62 -22.43 13.86 2.91
CA GLU A 62 -22.85 12.84 1.94
C GLU A 62 -22.30 13.09 0.52
N GLY A 63 -21.68 14.25 0.24
CA GLY A 63 -21.05 14.58 -1.03
C GLY A 63 -19.57 14.21 -1.13
N THR A 64 -19.03 13.47 -0.16
CA THR A 64 -17.63 13.01 -0.17
C THR A 64 -17.41 12.03 -1.33
N LEU A 65 -16.46 12.33 -2.21
CA LEU A 65 -16.06 11.45 -3.32
C LEU A 65 -15.13 10.34 -2.82
N ASP A 66 -15.02 9.27 -3.62
CA ASP A 66 -14.09 8.17 -3.34
C ASP A 66 -12.63 8.64 -3.26
N ASP A 67 -12.28 9.65 -4.07
CA ASP A 67 -11.08 10.46 -3.91
C ASP A 67 -11.44 11.81 -3.27
N VAL A 68 -11.19 11.92 -1.97
CA VAL A 68 -11.49 13.14 -1.19
C VAL A 68 -10.70 14.36 -1.70
N LEU A 69 -9.56 14.17 -2.38
CA LEU A 69 -8.80 15.28 -2.95
C LEU A 69 -9.53 15.92 -4.14
N ALA A 70 -10.30 15.12 -4.89
CA ALA A 70 -11.14 15.61 -5.98
C ALA A 70 -12.27 16.53 -5.47
N ASN A 71 -12.68 16.41 -4.21
CA ASN A 71 -13.63 17.34 -3.62
C ASN A 71 -13.07 18.77 -3.47
N PHE A 72 -11.75 18.95 -3.46
CA PHE A 72 -11.10 20.27 -3.42
C PHE A 72 -10.90 20.88 -4.82
N ASP A 73 -11.35 20.23 -5.90
CA ASP A 73 -11.32 20.81 -7.26
C ASP A 73 -12.51 21.75 -7.54
N THR A 74 -13.49 21.83 -6.63
CA THR A 74 -14.70 22.65 -6.77
C THR A 74 -14.79 23.72 -5.69
N ASP A 75 -15.61 24.75 -5.93
CA ASP A 75 -15.85 25.79 -4.94
C ASP A 75 -16.66 25.22 -3.75
N LEU A 76 -16.07 25.31 -2.55
CA LEU A 76 -16.63 24.79 -1.30
C LEU A 76 -17.71 25.70 -0.71
N GLY A 77 -17.94 26.90 -1.28
CA GLY A 77 -18.96 27.83 -0.82
C GLY A 77 -18.64 28.51 0.52
N ILE A 78 -17.39 28.39 0.99
CA ILE A 78 -16.87 29.06 2.19
C ILE A 78 -15.95 30.23 1.79
N PRO A 79 -15.84 31.28 2.62
CA PRO A 79 -14.86 32.34 2.36
C PRO A 79 -13.45 31.74 2.29
N PHE A 80 -12.64 32.21 1.34
CA PHE A 80 -11.28 31.69 1.06
C PHE A 80 -11.21 30.26 0.50
N SER A 81 -12.32 29.68 0.02
CA SER A 81 -12.32 28.32 -0.58
C SER A 81 -11.26 28.13 -1.66
N THR A 82 -11.09 29.09 -2.56
CA THR A 82 -10.12 28.97 -3.68
C THR A 82 -8.69 28.86 -3.19
N VAL A 83 -8.30 29.70 -2.22
CA VAL A 83 -6.96 29.68 -1.62
C VAL A 83 -6.71 28.38 -0.85
N LEU A 84 -7.72 27.89 -0.12
CA LEU A 84 -7.64 26.63 0.61
C LEU A 84 -7.47 25.46 -0.35
N ASN A 85 -8.28 25.41 -1.40
CA ASN A 85 -8.21 24.38 -2.44
C ASN A 85 -6.83 24.36 -3.11
N ASP A 86 -6.33 25.53 -3.54
CA ASP A 86 -5.02 25.62 -4.17
C ASP A 86 -3.88 25.23 -3.22
N ALA A 87 -3.98 25.60 -1.94
CA ALA A 87 -3.01 25.20 -0.93
C ALA A 87 -2.99 23.69 -0.70
N VAL A 88 -4.16 23.06 -0.54
CA VAL A 88 -4.29 21.59 -0.43
C VAL A 88 -3.70 20.93 -1.68
N ARG A 89 -4.05 21.44 -2.86
CA ARG A 89 -3.61 20.88 -4.15
C ARG A 89 -2.11 20.93 -4.35
N LEU A 90 -1.53 22.10 -4.11
CA LEU A 90 -0.10 22.28 -4.21
C LEU A 90 0.64 21.45 -3.14
N SER A 91 0.10 21.36 -1.92
CA SER A 91 0.71 20.59 -0.84
C SER A 91 0.80 19.10 -1.16
N TYR A 92 -0.27 18.48 -1.67
CA TYR A 92 -0.23 17.06 -2.01
C TYR A 92 0.61 16.82 -3.27
N ALA A 93 0.56 17.71 -4.27
CA ALA A 93 1.39 17.57 -5.47
C ALA A 93 2.88 17.62 -5.13
N ALA A 94 3.27 18.58 -4.27
CA ALA A 94 4.62 18.67 -3.76
C ALA A 94 5.01 17.45 -2.92
N HIS A 95 4.10 16.97 -2.06
CA HIS A 95 4.32 15.75 -1.28
C HIS A 95 4.59 14.54 -2.19
N LEU A 96 3.74 14.28 -3.19
CA LEU A 96 3.91 13.17 -4.13
C LEU A 96 5.20 13.29 -4.93
N MET A 97 5.57 14.50 -5.37
CA MET A 97 6.83 14.76 -6.06
C MET A 97 8.04 14.40 -5.21
N LEU A 98 7.99 14.63 -3.90
CA LEU A 98 9.08 14.31 -2.97
C LEU A 98 9.11 12.85 -2.53
N VAL A 99 7.94 12.22 -2.34
CA VAL A 99 7.84 10.82 -1.92
C VAL A 99 8.18 9.87 -3.06
N PHE A 100 7.84 10.22 -4.30
CA PHE A 100 8.06 9.34 -5.45
C PHE A 100 9.52 8.87 -5.58
N PRO A 101 10.55 9.74 -5.55
CA PRO A 101 11.96 9.31 -5.62
C PRO A 101 12.37 8.39 -4.47
N VAL A 102 11.84 8.64 -3.26
CA VAL A 102 12.18 7.87 -2.04
C VAL A 102 11.69 6.43 -2.17
N VAL A 103 10.48 6.22 -2.70
CA VAL A 103 9.90 4.88 -2.90
C VAL A 103 10.45 4.21 -4.17
N PHE A 104 10.70 4.99 -5.23
CA PHE A 104 11.19 4.47 -6.50
C PHE A 104 12.63 3.94 -6.39
N TYR A 105 13.45 4.51 -5.51
CA TYR A 105 14.82 4.09 -5.30
C TYR A 105 14.96 2.61 -4.87
N PRO A 106 14.37 2.15 -3.74
CA PRO A 106 14.43 0.75 -3.35
C PRO A 106 13.70 -0.16 -4.34
N LEU A 107 12.60 0.30 -4.96
CA LEU A 107 11.91 -0.48 -6.01
C LEU A 107 12.86 -0.82 -7.16
N ARG A 108 13.61 0.16 -7.66
CA ARG A 108 14.60 -0.05 -8.71
C ARG A 108 15.69 -1.04 -8.30
N LEU A 109 16.21 -0.93 -7.08
CA LEU A 109 17.24 -1.84 -6.57
C LEU A 109 16.72 -3.28 -6.45
N ASN A 110 15.49 -3.45 -5.98
CA ASN A 110 14.86 -4.77 -5.88
C ASN A 110 14.65 -5.40 -7.27
N ILE A 111 14.18 -4.62 -8.25
CA ILE A 111 14.00 -5.11 -9.64
C ILE A 111 15.34 -5.42 -10.30
N ASP A 112 16.37 -4.57 -10.14
CA ASP A 112 17.71 -4.85 -10.66
C ASP A 112 18.30 -6.12 -10.03
N GLY A 113 18.19 -6.28 -8.72
CA GLY A 113 18.65 -7.48 -8.02
C GLY A 113 17.90 -8.74 -8.46
N LEU A 114 16.60 -8.63 -8.76
CA LEU A 114 15.78 -9.74 -9.24
C LEU A 114 16.11 -10.15 -10.68
N LEU A 115 16.30 -9.18 -11.59
CA LEU A 115 16.57 -9.44 -13.01
C LEU A 115 18.05 -9.73 -13.30
N PHE A 116 18.96 -9.16 -12.50
CA PHE A 116 20.40 -9.19 -12.72
C PHE A 116 21.19 -9.58 -11.45
N PRO A 117 20.92 -10.77 -10.85
CA PRO A 117 21.45 -11.15 -9.54
C PRO A 117 22.98 -11.28 -9.46
N SER A 118 23.68 -11.46 -10.59
CA SER A 118 25.15 -11.60 -10.64
C SER A 118 25.86 -10.39 -11.26
N SER A 119 25.16 -9.28 -11.46
CA SER A 119 25.73 -8.09 -12.09
C SER A 119 26.45 -7.19 -11.10
N ARG A 120 27.30 -6.30 -11.63
CA ARG A 120 28.01 -5.27 -10.86
C ARG A 120 27.00 -4.30 -10.22
N PRO A 121 27.38 -3.50 -9.20
CA PRO A 121 26.48 -2.51 -8.61
C PRO A 121 25.85 -1.60 -9.66
N LEU A 122 24.55 -1.34 -9.55
CA LEU A 122 23.77 -0.57 -10.53
C LEU A 122 24.32 0.85 -10.76
N VAL A 123 24.94 1.43 -9.73
CA VAL A 123 25.56 2.77 -9.77
C VAL A 123 26.72 2.86 -10.78
N LEU A 124 27.34 1.74 -11.13
CA LEU A 124 28.47 1.69 -12.07
C LEU A 124 28.03 1.52 -13.53
N ASP A 125 26.75 1.29 -13.80
CA ASP A 125 26.23 0.96 -15.13
C ASP A 125 25.06 1.88 -15.51
N ASN A 126 25.40 3.00 -16.15
CA ASN A 126 24.43 4.02 -16.56
C ASN A 126 23.42 3.50 -17.59
N PHE A 127 23.80 2.54 -18.44
CA PHE A 127 22.88 2.01 -19.45
C PHE A 127 21.81 1.17 -18.79
N ARG A 128 22.21 0.21 -17.93
CA ARG A 128 21.25 -0.61 -17.17
C ARG A 128 20.40 0.23 -16.23
N PHE A 129 20.99 1.21 -15.56
CA PHE A 129 20.26 2.17 -14.74
C PHE A 129 19.14 2.86 -15.53
N ALA A 130 19.45 3.35 -16.73
CA ALA A 130 18.49 4.01 -17.61
C ALA A 130 17.42 3.03 -18.09
N THR A 131 17.79 1.83 -18.56
CA THR A 131 16.84 0.82 -19.05
C THR A 131 15.86 0.38 -17.97
N VAL A 132 16.33 0.07 -16.76
CA VAL A 132 15.46 -0.34 -15.64
C VAL A 132 14.53 0.81 -15.26
N THR A 133 15.05 2.04 -15.21
CA THR A 133 14.26 3.22 -14.82
C THR A 133 13.20 3.55 -15.86
N VAL A 134 13.55 3.57 -17.15
CA VAL A 134 12.61 3.81 -18.26
C VAL A 134 11.56 2.69 -18.31
N GLY A 135 11.98 1.43 -18.15
CA GLY A 135 11.05 0.31 -18.09
C GLY A 135 10.06 0.43 -16.93
N LEU A 136 10.55 0.75 -15.74
CA LEU A 136 9.73 0.87 -14.53
C LEU A 136 8.76 2.06 -14.61
N ILE A 137 9.22 3.23 -15.06
CA ILE A 137 8.35 4.40 -15.32
C ILE A 137 7.33 4.06 -16.39
N GLY A 138 7.72 3.36 -17.46
CA GLY A 138 6.82 2.92 -18.52
C GLY A 138 5.69 2.03 -18.01
N VAL A 139 6.00 1.05 -17.14
CA VAL A 139 5.00 0.19 -16.50
C VAL A 139 4.06 0.97 -15.59
N ILE A 140 4.60 1.87 -14.75
CA ILE A 140 3.79 2.73 -13.87
C ILE A 140 2.86 3.63 -14.69
N PHE A 141 3.39 4.27 -15.74
CA PHE A 141 2.61 5.14 -16.62
C PHE A 141 1.49 4.36 -17.32
N LEU A 142 1.79 3.15 -17.82
CA LEU A 142 0.80 2.30 -18.44
C LEU A 142 -0.31 1.90 -17.45
N GLY A 143 0.07 1.51 -16.23
CA GLY A 143 -0.88 1.21 -15.15
C GLY A 143 -1.78 2.40 -14.83
N ALA A 144 -1.21 3.60 -14.70
CA ALA A 144 -1.95 4.83 -14.41
C ALA A 144 -2.97 5.21 -15.50
N ASN A 145 -2.73 4.84 -16.76
CA ASN A 145 -3.68 5.08 -17.86
C ASN A 145 -4.83 4.07 -17.90
N PHE A 146 -4.62 2.84 -17.40
CA PHE A 146 -5.61 1.77 -17.47
C PHE A 146 -6.48 1.63 -16.21
N ILE A 147 -6.00 2.10 -15.07
CA ILE A 147 -6.69 1.99 -13.80
C ILE A 147 -7.42 3.32 -13.53
N PRO A 148 -8.76 3.35 -13.64
CA PRO A 148 -9.53 4.60 -13.52
C PRO A 148 -9.64 5.10 -12.08
N SER A 149 -9.44 4.23 -11.08
CA SER A 149 -9.48 4.58 -9.66
C SER A 149 -8.26 4.03 -8.92
N ILE A 150 -7.61 4.89 -8.15
CA ILE A 150 -6.51 4.50 -7.25
C ILE A 150 -6.95 3.44 -6.23
N TRP A 151 -8.24 3.40 -5.88
CA TRP A 151 -8.78 2.44 -4.91
C TRP A 151 -8.70 1.01 -5.42
N ASP A 152 -8.91 0.79 -6.72
CA ASP A 152 -8.82 -0.53 -7.34
C ASP A 152 -7.38 -1.07 -7.27
N ALA A 153 -6.39 -0.18 -7.47
CA ALA A 153 -4.98 -0.55 -7.34
C ALA A 153 -4.63 -0.92 -5.89
N PHE A 154 -5.14 -0.18 -4.90
CA PHE A 154 -4.92 -0.48 -3.49
C PHE A 154 -5.62 -1.77 -3.04
N GLN A 155 -6.86 -2.03 -3.49
CA GLN A 155 -7.54 -3.30 -3.27
C GLN A 155 -6.74 -4.47 -3.77
N PHE A 156 -6.36 -4.40 -5.04
CA PHE A 156 -5.66 -5.49 -5.69
C PHE A 156 -4.31 -5.76 -5.03
N THR A 157 -3.57 -4.69 -4.70
CA THR A 157 -2.27 -4.80 -4.02
C THR A 157 -2.43 -5.34 -2.60
N GLY A 158 -3.43 -4.87 -1.84
CA GLY A 158 -3.73 -5.37 -0.50
C GLY A 158 -4.21 -6.83 -0.51
N ALA A 159 -5.08 -7.20 -1.45
CA ALA A 159 -5.54 -8.56 -1.61
C ALA A 159 -4.37 -9.51 -1.90
N THR A 160 -3.38 -9.09 -2.69
CA THR A 160 -2.24 -9.91 -3.13
C THR A 160 -1.02 -9.80 -2.22
N ALA A 161 -0.33 -8.66 -2.22
CA ALA A 161 0.95 -8.48 -1.56
C ALA A 161 0.83 -8.63 -0.04
N ALA A 162 -0.18 -8.03 0.59
CA ALA A 162 -0.35 -8.13 2.04
C ALA A 162 -0.70 -9.56 2.47
N VAL A 163 -1.56 -10.26 1.72
CA VAL A 163 -1.89 -11.67 2.02
C VAL A 163 -0.67 -12.58 1.86
N CYS A 164 0.11 -12.37 0.80
CA CYS A 164 1.35 -13.10 0.58
C CYS A 164 2.37 -12.86 1.70
N LEU A 165 2.62 -11.59 2.07
CA LEU A 165 3.67 -11.23 3.02
C LEU A 165 3.30 -11.49 4.48
N GLY A 166 2.05 -11.29 4.90
CA GLY A 166 1.69 -11.46 6.31
C GLY A 166 1.07 -12.81 6.68
N PHE A 167 0.58 -13.59 5.71
CA PHE A 167 0.03 -14.93 6.01
C PHE A 167 0.81 -16.05 5.35
N ILE A 168 1.02 -15.97 4.03
CA ILE A 168 1.63 -17.09 3.28
C ILE A 168 3.12 -17.23 3.60
N PHE A 169 3.87 -16.13 3.59
CA PHE A 169 5.32 -16.16 3.80
C PHE A 169 5.72 -16.62 5.22
N PRO A 170 5.12 -16.11 6.32
CA PRO A 170 5.42 -16.60 7.66
C PRO A 170 5.04 -18.07 7.84
N ALA A 171 3.88 -18.50 7.31
CA ALA A 171 3.48 -19.90 7.34
C ALA A 171 4.44 -20.81 6.55
N ALA A 172 4.94 -20.35 5.41
CA ALA A 172 5.93 -21.07 4.62
C ALA A 172 7.27 -21.20 5.35
N ILE A 173 7.70 -20.18 6.11
CA ILE A 173 8.89 -20.26 6.96
C ILE A 173 8.71 -21.32 8.05
N THR A 174 7.58 -21.32 8.75
CA THR A 174 7.27 -22.32 9.80
C THR A 174 7.23 -23.75 9.24
N LEU A 175 6.75 -23.93 8.00
CA LEU A 175 6.75 -25.24 7.35
C LEU A 175 8.14 -25.67 6.86
N ARG A 176 8.98 -24.72 6.44
CA ARG A 176 10.38 -24.94 6.04
C ARG A 176 11.33 -24.86 7.23
N ASP A 177 10.86 -25.24 8.41
CA ASP A 177 11.68 -25.29 9.60
C ASP A 177 12.72 -26.43 9.50
N ARG A 178 13.98 -26.04 9.31
CA ARG A 178 15.14 -26.93 9.22
C ARG A 178 15.63 -27.42 10.58
N TYR A 179 15.32 -26.68 11.65
CA TYR A 179 15.76 -26.99 13.01
C TYR A 179 14.70 -27.74 13.81
N ASN A 180 13.51 -27.98 13.23
CA ASN A 180 12.41 -28.78 13.77
C ASN A 180 11.94 -28.31 15.17
N ILE A 181 12.01 -26.99 15.37
CA ILE A 181 11.54 -26.25 16.55
C ILE A 181 9.99 -26.19 16.52
N ALA A 182 9.39 -26.15 15.33
CA ALA A 182 7.94 -26.04 15.13
C ALA A 182 7.20 -27.32 15.52
N THR A 183 6.16 -27.19 16.36
CA THR A 183 5.34 -28.30 16.80
C THR A 183 4.42 -28.81 15.67
N LYS A 184 3.85 -30.01 15.83
CA LYS A 184 2.87 -30.54 14.87
C LYS A 184 1.64 -29.63 14.73
N THR A 185 1.23 -28.98 15.82
CA THR A 185 0.12 -28.02 15.83
C THR A 185 0.48 -26.78 15.02
N ASP A 186 1.70 -26.24 15.16
CA ASP A 186 2.14 -25.06 14.40
C ASP A 186 2.20 -25.34 12.89
N LYS A 187 2.60 -26.55 12.51
CA LYS A 187 2.60 -26.99 11.11
C LYS A 187 1.18 -27.12 10.55
N ILE A 188 0.24 -27.69 11.31
CA ILE A 188 -1.18 -27.77 10.91
C ILE A 188 -1.77 -26.37 10.78
N LEU A 189 -1.51 -25.48 11.74
CA LEU A 189 -1.97 -24.11 11.73
C LEU A 189 -1.40 -23.34 10.53
N SER A 190 -0.13 -23.54 10.20
CA SER A 190 0.51 -22.93 9.03
C SER A 190 -0.11 -23.38 7.71
N VAL A 191 -0.43 -24.68 7.57
CA VAL A 191 -1.15 -25.19 6.38
C VAL A 191 -2.54 -24.57 6.29
N LEU A 192 -3.28 -24.50 7.40
CA LEU A 192 -4.60 -23.87 7.43
C LEU A 192 -4.53 -22.38 7.05
N MET A 193 -3.53 -21.64 7.55
CA MET A 193 -3.30 -20.25 7.18
C MET A 193 -3.09 -20.08 5.68
N ILE A 194 -2.26 -20.92 5.05
CA ILE A 194 -2.01 -20.85 3.59
C ILE A 194 -3.30 -21.13 2.81
N VAL A 195 -4.05 -22.18 3.18
CA VAL A 195 -5.29 -22.55 2.49
C VAL A 195 -6.33 -21.42 2.59
N LEU A 196 -6.52 -20.86 3.79
CA LEU A 196 -7.46 -19.74 3.99
C LEU A 196 -7.00 -18.48 3.27
N ALA A 197 -5.70 -18.17 3.29
CA ALA A 197 -5.14 -17.02 2.60
C ALA A 197 -5.34 -17.12 1.07
N VAL A 198 -5.05 -18.27 0.47
CA VAL A 198 -5.24 -18.50 -0.97
C VAL A 198 -6.71 -18.42 -1.35
N PHE A 199 -7.59 -19.06 -0.56
CA PHE A 199 -9.04 -19.00 -0.81
C PHE A 199 -9.56 -17.56 -0.73
N SER A 200 -9.20 -16.82 0.32
CA SER A 200 -9.59 -15.42 0.51
C SER A 200 -9.08 -14.53 -0.63
N ASN A 201 -7.84 -14.75 -1.08
CA ASN A 201 -7.24 -14.00 -2.17
C ASN A 201 -7.98 -14.21 -3.50
N ILE A 202 -8.33 -15.46 -3.83
CA ILE A 202 -9.12 -15.78 -5.03
C ILE A 202 -10.48 -15.09 -4.99
N VAL A 203 -11.17 -15.13 -3.85
CA VAL A 203 -12.48 -14.46 -3.69
C VAL A 203 -12.35 -12.95 -3.84
N ALA A 204 -11.34 -12.34 -3.22
CA ALA A 204 -11.08 -10.91 -3.31
C ALA A 204 -10.79 -10.46 -4.75
N ILE A 205 -9.83 -11.11 -5.43
CA ILE A 205 -9.47 -10.79 -6.82
C ILE A 205 -10.68 -10.97 -7.76
N TYR A 206 -11.46 -12.04 -7.57
CA TYR A 206 -12.66 -12.25 -8.38
C TYR A 206 -13.69 -11.14 -8.17
N SER A 207 -13.90 -10.70 -6.92
CA SER A 207 -14.78 -9.60 -6.58
C SER A 207 -14.34 -8.29 -7.23
N ASP A 208 -13.05 -7.95 -7.09
CA ASP A 208 -12.47 -6.71 -7.62
C ASP A 208 -12.51 -6.69 -9.17
N ALA A 209 -12.13 -7.81 -9.81
CA ALA A 209 -12.20 -7.96 -11.26
C ALA A 209 -13.65 -7.84 -11.79
N TYR A 210 -14.61 -8.43 -11.08
CA TYR A 210 -16.02 -8.33 -11.45
C TYR A 210 -16.53 -6.88 -11.32
N ALA A 211 -16.15 -6.17 -10.25
CA ALA A 211 -16.52 -4.78 -10.03
C ALA A 211 -16.00 -3.87 -11.15
N LEU A 212 -14.73 -4.02 -11.54
CA LEU A 212 -14.10 -3.30 -12.65
C LEU A 212 -14.82 -3.53 -13.99
N ILE A 213 -15.14 -4.79 -14.31
CA ILE A 213 -15.83 -5.14 -15.56
C ILE A 213 -17.26 -4.56 -15.58
N LYS A 214 -17.95 -4.58 -14.44
CA LYS A 214 -19.31 -4.03 -14.32
C LYS A 214 -19.33 -2.51 -14.47
N GLN A 215 -18.40 -1.79 -13.85
CA GLN A 215 -18.29 -0.32 -14.01
C GLN A 215 -18.02 0.07 -15.47
N ASN A 216 -17.10 -0.63 -16.16
CA ASN A 216 -16.77 -0.32 -17.55
C ASN A 216 -17.94 -0.55 -18.51
N LYS A 217 -18.84 -1.51 -18.21
CA LYS A 217 -20.09 -1.71 -18.97
C LYS A 217 -21.14 -0.63 -18.69
N GLY A 218 -21.23 -0.14 -17.45
CA GLY A 218 -22.15 0.92 -17.06
C GLY A 218 -21.78 2.29 -17.64
N SER A 219 -20.48 2.59 -17.78
CA SER A 219 -20.00 3.88 -18.31
C SER A 219 -20.12 4.02 -19.83
N ARG A 220 -20.53 2.96 -20.56
CA ARG A 220 -20.72 2.94 -22.03
C ARG A 220 -22.19 2.90 -22.46
N ALA A 221 -23.13 2.89 -21.51
CA ALA A 221 -24.57 2.94 -21.76
C ALA A 221 -25.12 4.32 -21.41
#